data_AF-A0A8B6DAY0-F1
#
_entry.id   AF-A0A8B6DAY0-F1
#
_cell.length_a   1.000
_cell.length_b   1.000
_cell.length_c   1.000
_cell.angle_alpha   90.00
_cell.angle_beta   90.00
_cell.angle_gamma   90.00
#
_symmetry.space_group_name_H-M   'P 1'
#
loop_
_entity.id
_entity.type
_entity.pdbx_description
1 polymer ?
#
loop_
_entity_poly.entity_id
_entity_poly.type
_entity_poly.pdbx_seq_one_letter_code
_entity_poly.pdbx_strand_id
1 'polypeptide(L)'
;AKHFKLQLSWTTIQPLGDGPFNTEGIQHYHNVVTSDKEAGVSVMVELYHWDIPQALQDLGDWPNSTIVDKLAMYADTCCQEYGLK
;
A
#
# COMPACT_ATOMS: atom_id res chain seq x y z
N ALA A 1 -17.86 13.86 3.91
CA ALA A 1 -16.66 14.67 3.62
C ALA A 1 -16.38 14.61 2.13
N LYS A 2 -15.82 15.67 1.50
CA LYS A 2 -15.50 15.64 0.05
C LYS A 2 -14.24 14.82 -0.28
N HIS A 3 -13.45 14.48 0.74
CA HIS A 3 -12.23 13.69 0.61
C HIS A 3 -12.11 12.68 1.76
N PHE A 4 -11.55 11.52 1.46
CA PHE A 4 -11.19 10.47 2.42
C PHE A 4 -9.71 10.13 2.26
N LYS A 5 -8.97 10.04 3.38
CA LYS A 5 -7.56 9.63 3.36
C LYS A 5 -7.52 8.13 3.64
N LEU A 6 -7.22 7.35 2.61
CA LEU A 6 -7.05 5.91 2.72
C LEU A 6 -5.58 5.61 3.03
N GLN A 7 -5.35 4.96 4.17
CA GLN A 7 -4.04 4.43 4.53
C GLN A 7 -3.94 2.99 4.02
N LEU A 8 -3.03 2.75 3.09
CA LEU A 8 -2.70 1.38 2.71
C LEU A 8 -1.81 0.76 3.77
N SER A 9 -1.91 -0.56 3.90
CA SER A 9 -0.98 -1.32 4.70
C SER A 9 -0.03 -2.11 3.81
N TRP A 10 1.27 -1.88 4.01
CA TRP A 10 2.32 -2.63 3.31
C TRP A 10 2.22 -4.11 3.65
N THR A 11 2.02 -4.45 4.92
CA THR A 11 1.85 -5.83 5.38
C THR A 11 0.63 -6.54 4.78
N THR A 12 -0.41 -5.79 4.41
CA THR A 12 -1.61 -6.37 3.80
C THR A 12 -1.41 -6.64 2.31
N ILE A 13 -0.75 -5.73 1.60
CA ILE A 13 -0.53 -5.79 0.14
C ILE A 13 0.68 -6.65 -0.23
N GLN A 14 1.74 -6.62 0.56
CA GLN A 14 2.96 -7.40 0.35
C GLN A 14 3.48 -7.86 1.73
N PRO A 15 3.01 -9.02 2.24
CA PRO A 15 3.21 -9.41 3.64
C PRO A 15 4.65 -9.54 4.12
N LEU A 16 5.57 -9.88 3.22
CA LEU A 16 7.01 -9.96 3.53
C LEU A 16 7.77 -8.68 3.17
N GLY A 17 7.09 -7.68 2.59
CA GLY A 17 7.66 -6.44 2.08
C GLY A 17 8.60 -6.58 0.88
N ASP A 18 8.81 -7.82 0.44
CA ASP A 18 9.56 -8.20 -0.74
C ASP A 18 9.01 -9.54 -1.25
N GLY A 19 9.10 -9.77 -2.56
CA GLY A 19 8.52 -10.94 -3.20
C GLY A 19 7.02 -10.78 -3.53
N PRO A 20 6.22 -11.87 -3.51
CA PRO A 20 4.88 -11.87 -4.06
C PRO A 20 3.91 -10.90 -3.36
N PHE A 21 3.06 -10.27 -4.16
CA PHE A 21 1.94 -9.47 -3.67
C PHE A 21 0.77 -10.36 -3.25
N ASN A 22 0.03 -9.90 -2.24
CA ASN A 22 -1.20 -10.52 -1.79
C ASN A 22 -2.38 -10.00 -2.60
N THR A 23 -2.87 -10.80 -3.54
CA THR A 23 -4.00 -10.45 -4.42
C THR A 23 -5.29 -10.16 -3.65
N GLU A 24 -5.54 -10.84 -2.53
CA GLU A 24 -6.72 -10.60 -1.71
C GLU A 24 -6.63 -9.24 -0.98
N GLY A 25 -5.44 -8.91 -0.47
CA GLY A 25 -5.16 -7.60 0.11
C GLY A 25 -5.32 -6.47 -0.90
N ILE A 26 -4.86 -6.68 -2.13
CA ILE A 26 -5.05 -5.72 -3.23
C ILE A 26 -6.53 -5.54 -3.53
N GLN A 27 -7.29 -6.64 -3.64
CA GLN A 27 -8.72 -6.61 -3.93
C GLN A 27 -9.53 -5.93 -2.81
N HIS A 28 -9.13 -6.11 -1.55
CA HIS A 28 -9.75 -5.41 -0.43
C HIS A 28 -9.73 -3.89 -0.64
N TYR A 29 -8.56 -3.32 -0.93
CA TYR A 29 -8.44 -1.88 -1.16
C TYR A 29 -9.11 -1.43 -2.46
N HIS A 30 -9.16 -2.27 -3.51
CA HIS A 30 -9.99 -1.97 -4.69
C HIS A 30 -11.46 -1.77 -4.33
N ASN A 31 -12.00 -2.62 -3.47
CA ASN A 31 -13.40 -2.52 -3.05
C ASN A 31 -13.64 -1.22 -2.27
N VAL A 32 -12.72 -0.84 -1.39
CA VAL A 32 -12.80 0.42 -0.62
C VAL A 32 -12.77 1.63 -1.55
N VAL A 33 -11.75 1.71 -2.43
CA VAL A 33 -11.58 2.82 -3.38
C VAL A 33 -12.78 2.94 -4.32
N THR A 34 -13.29 1.80 -4.81
CA THR A 34 -14.46 1.77 -5.71
C THR A 34 -15.71 2.26 -4.98
N SER A 35 -15.98 1.75 -3.78
CA SER A 35 -17.14 2.14 -2.99
C SER A 35 -17.15 3.63 -2.65
N ASP A 36 -15.99 4.20 -2.30
CA ASP A 36 -15.87 5.63 -1.98
C ASP A 36 -16.10 6.51 -3.22
N LYS A 37 -15.58 6.09 -4.38
CA LYS A 37 -15.80 6.79 -5.64
C LYS A 37 -17.25 6.75 -6.10
N GLU A 38 -17.91 5.60 -5.98
CA GLU A 38 -19.35 5.47 -6.26
C GLU A 38 -20.20 6.36 -5.35
N ALA A 39 -19.74 6.60 -4.12
CA ALA A 39 -20.35 7.54 -3.19
C ALA A 39 -20.00 9.02 -3.48
N GLY A 40 -19.22 9.32 -4.52
CA GLY A 40 -18.78 10.67 -4.89
C GLY A 40 -17.71 11.25 -3.96
N VAL A 41 -16.98 10.41 -3.22
CA VAL A 41 -15.88 10.82 -2.34
C VAL A 41 -14.55 10.69 -3.07
N SER A 42 -13.73 11.74 -3.01
CA SER A 42 -12.37 11.69 -3.56
C SER A 42 -11.43 11.00 -2.55
N VAL A 43 -10.73 9.96 -3.01
CA VAL A 43 -9.78 9.20 -2.17
C VAL A 43 -8.36 9.75 -2.35
N MET A 44 -7.69 10.04 -1.24
CA MET A 44 -6.27 10.35 -1.18
C MET A 44 -5.56 9.17 -0.51
N VAL A 45 -4.63 8.55 -1.24
CA VAL A 45 -3.90 7.37 -0.77
C VAL A 45 -2.61 7.79 -0.05
N GLU A 46 -2.41 7.23 1.15
CA GLU A 46 -1.14 7.25 1.88
C GLU A 46 -0.52 5.86 1.82
N LEU A 47 0.66 5.77 1.21
CA LEU A 47 1.35 4.49 0.95
C LEU A 47 1.97 3.90 2.22
N TYR A 48 2.39 4.73 3.17
CA TYR A 48 3.11 4.26 4.35
C TYR A 48 2.73 5.03 5.60
N HIS A 49 2.36 4.30 6.64
CA HIS A 49 2.00 4.81 7.96
C HIS A 49 2.71 3.94 9.03
N TRP A 50 4.03 3.84 8.94
CA TRP A 50 4.86 3.20 9.98
C TRP A 50 4.61 1.69 10.16
N ASP A 51 3.89 1.06 9.23
CA ASP A 51 3.55 -0.37 9.25
C ASP A 51 4.52 -1.18 8.36
N ILE A 52 5.80 -1.18 8.75
CA ILE A 52 6.80 -1.97 8.03
C ILE A 52 6.55 -3.48 8.24
N PRO A 53 6.63 -4.32 7.19
CA PRO A 53 6.59 -5.77 7.34
C PRO A 53 7.70 -6.30 8.26
N GLN A 54 7.35 -7.23 9.15
CA GLN A 54 8.30 -7.81 10.13
C GLN A 54 9.55 -8.37 9.45
N ALA A 55 9.39 -9.02 8.28
CA ALA A 55 10.51 -9.56 7.52
C ALA A 55 11.53 -8.49 7.09
N LEU A 56 11.10 -7.25 6.86
CA LEU A 56 12.00 -6.13 6.55
C LEU A 56 12.59 -5.50 7.80
N GLN A 57 11.83 -5.46 8.89
CA GLN A 57 12.33 -5.04 10.18
C GLN A 57 13.47 -5.95 10.68
N ASP A 58 13.32 -7.26 10.52
CA ASP A 58 14.34 -8.27 10.86
C ASP A 58 15.61 -8.12 10.00
N LEU A 59 15.50 -7.54 8.81
CA LEU A 59 16.64 -7.20 7.93
C LEU A 59 17.30 -5.87 8.28
N GLY A 60 16.86 -5.18 9.34
CA GLY A 60 17.46 -3.94 9.81
C GLY A 60 16.67 -2.67 9.48
N ASP A 61 15.42 -2.79 9.00
CA ASP A 61 14.46 -1.68 8.86
C ASP A 61 15.01 -0.53 7.98
N TRP A 62 14.58 0.71 8.22
CA TRP A 62 15.01 1.93 7.52
C TRP A 62 16.53 2.14 7.38
N PRO A 63 17.38 1.76 8.36
CA PRO A 63 18.83 1.78 8.18
C PRO A 63 19.37 0.86 7.08
N ASN A 64 18.64 -0.18 6.68
CA ASN A 64 19.07 -1.05 5.59
C ASN A 64 18.83 -0.36 4.23
N SER A 65 19.89 -0.13 3.45
CA SER A 65 19.80 0.56 2.16
C SER A 65 18.84 -0.09 1.15
N THR A 66 18.60 -1.41 1.26
CA THR A 66 17.67 -2.13 0.37
C THR A 66 16.21 -1.76 0.61
N ILE A 67 15.87 -1.10 1.72
CA ILE A 67 14.50 -0.70 2.04
C ILE A 67 13.93 0.29 1.02
N VAL A 68 14.79 1.13 0.43
CA VAL A 68 14.40 2.15 -0.55
C VAL A 68 13.86 1.47 -1.81
N ASP A 69 14.55 0.44 -2.31
CA ASP A 69 14.13 -0.30 -3.50
C ASP A 69 12.85 -1.09 -3.24
N LYS A 70 12.72 -1.70 -2.06
CA LYS A 70 11.52 -2.45 -1.65
C LYS A 70 10.31 -1.53 -1.53
N LEU A 71 10.48 -0.36 -0.92
CA LEU A 71 9.43 0.66 -0.84
C LEU A 71 9.04 1.17 -2.23
N ALA A 72 10.01 1.40 -3.11
CA ALA A 72 9.75 1.86 -4.47
C ALA A 72 8.91 0.84 -5.26
N MET A 73 9.28 -0.45 -5.20
CA MET A 73 8.51 -1.52 -5.83
C MET A 73 7.07 -1.59 -5.29
N TYR A 74 6.91 -1.52 -3.97
CA TYR A 74 5.60 -1.48 -3.33
C TYR A 74 4.77 -0.26 -3.77
N ALA A 75 5.39 0.93 -3.80
CA ALA A 75 4.76 2.17 -4.22
C ALA A 75 4.32 2.12 -5.70
N ASP A 76 5.18 1.62 -6.59
CA ASP A 76 4.88 1.47 -8.01
C ASP A 76 3.65 0.57 -8.23
N THR A 77 3.59 -0.57 -7.54
CA THR A 77 2.42 -1.45 -7.61
C THR A 77 1.16 -0.77 -7.08
N CYS A 78 1.23 -0.08 -5.94
CA CYS A 78 0.08 0.66 -5.41
C CYS A 78 -0.39 1.77 -6.36
N CYS A 79 0.53 2.50 -6.99
CA CYS A 79 0.19 3.52 -7.98
C CYS A 79 -0.45 2.91 -9.23
N GLN A 80 0.01 1.75 -9.70
CA GLN A 80 -0.60 1.04 -10.82
C GLN A 80 -2.02 0.55 -10.49
N GLU A 81 -2.22 0.00 -9.30
CA GLU A 81 -3.51 -0.51 -8.87
C GLU A 81 -4.52 0.61 -8.60
N TYR A 82 -4.13 1.66 -7.88
CA TYR A 82 -5.06 2.64 -7.30
C TYR A 82 -4.96 4.06 -7.90
N GLY A 83 -3.89 4.38 -8.65
CA GLY A 83 -3.62 5.75 -9.11
C GLY A 83 -4.27 6.15 -10.45
N LEU A 84 -4.66 5.18 -11.28
CA LEU A 84 -5.25 5.43 -12.62
C LEU A 84 -6.73 5.04 -12.73
N LYS A 85 -7.31 4.48 -11.69
CA LYS A 85 -8.74 4.14 -11.61
C LYS A 85 -9.48 5.23 -10.89
#